data_AF-A0A660MUY1-F1
#
_entry.id   AF-A0A660MUY1-F1
#
_cell.length_a   1.000
_cell.length_b   1.000
_cell.length_c   1.000
_cell.angle_alpha   90.00
_cell.angle_beta   90.00
_cell.angle_gamma   90.00
#
_symmetry.space_group_name_H-M   'P 1'
#
loop_
_entity.id
_entity.type
_entity.pdbx_description
1 polymer ?
#
loop_
_entity_poly.entity_id
_entity_poly.type
_entity_poly.pdbx_seq_one_letter_code
_entity_poly.pdbx_strand_id
1 'polypeptide(L)'
;MENFSQLIVGIAIGGILAYSLANLVFHCKLSAIKKKSVCHSRSSILGEVTEKVVPLLPEFPYHMKDLVFVGKGIDYIVFDGLSRGKLREIVFLEVKSNSSQLNRNEQMIKECLGALSVRYEVVRVNY
;
A
#
# COMPACT_ATOMS: atom_id res chain seq x y z
N MET A 1 12.15 -43.07 49.20
CA MET A 1 12.34 -43.00 47.73
C MET A 1 11.05 -42.64 46.98
N GLU A 2 9.87 -42.97 47.51
CA GLU A 2 8.57 -42.73 46.86
C GLU A 2 8.26 -41.23 46.62
N ASN A 3 8.55 -40.34 47.58
CA ASN A 3 8.30 -38.90 47.44
C ASN A 3 9.10 -38.23 46.32
N PHE A 4 10.31 -38.74 46.03
CA PHE A 4 11.16 -38.19 44.97
C PHE A 4 10.65 -38.56 43.57
N SER A 5 10.12 -39.78 43.43
CA SER A 5 9.49 -40.24 42.18
C SER A 5 8.23 -39.44 41.86
N GLN A 6 7.39 -39.16 42.87
CA GLN A 6 6.18 -38.35 42.69
C GLN A 6 6.47 -36.91 42.26
N LEU A 7 7.54 -36.29 42.78
CA LEU A 7 7.98 -34.96 42.39
C LEU A 7 8.37 -34.91 40.90
N ILE A 8 9.13 -35.91 40.43
CA ILE A 8 9.58 -36.00 39.03
C ILE A 8 8.38 -36.16 38.10
N VAL A 9 7.41 -37.00 38.47
CA VAL A 9 6.18 -37.20 37.69
C VAL A 9 5.35 -35.92 37.63
N GLY A 10 5.23 -35.19 38.73
CA GLY A 10 4.53 -33.90 38.76
C GLY A 10 5.16 -32.86 37.84
N ILE A 11 6.49 -32.74 37.84
CA ILE A 11 7.23 -31.81 36.96
C ILE A 11 7.05 -32.22 35.49
N ALA A 12 7.12 -33.52 35.18
CA ALA A 12 6.93 -34.02 33.82
C ALA A 12 5.52 -33.72 33.29
N ILE A 13 4.49 -33.98 34.09
CA ILE A 13 3.10 -33.71 33.72
C ILE A 13 2.87 -32.20 33.53
N GLY A 14 3.39 -31.37 34.45
CA GLY A 14 3.30 -29.92 34.35
C GLY A 14 3.98 -29.38 33.08
N GLY A 15 5.16 -29.91 32.73
CA GLY A 15 5.87 -29.55 31.51
C GLY A 15 5.08 -29.91 30.24
N ILE A 16 4.48 -31.09 30.20
CA ILE A 16 3.66 -31.55 29.06
C ILE A 16 2.39 -30.69 28.92
N LEU A 17 1.70 -30.40 30.03
CA LEU A 17 0.53 -29.52 30.05
C LEU A 17 0.88 -28.10 29.58
N ALA A 18 1.95 -27.50 30.11
CA ALA A 18 2.40 -26.18 29.70
C ALA A 18 2.78 -26.13 28.21
N TYR A 19 3.48 -27.15 27.72
CA TYR A 19 3.85 -27.27 26.30
C TYR A 19 2.61 -27.36 25.40
N SER A 20 1.64 -28.22 25.76
CA SER A 20 0.41 -28.38 24.98
C SER A 20 -0.42 -27.09 24.91
N LEU A 21 -0.54 -26.36 26.03
CA LEU A 21 -1.26 -25.09 26.11
C LEU A 21 -0.57 -24.00 25.29
N ALA A 22 0.77 -23.91 25.37
CA ALA A 22 1.56 -22.97 24.57
C ALA A 22 1.41 -23.24 23.07
N ASN A 23 1.41 -24.52 22.67
CA ASN A 23 1.25 -24.91 21.27
C ASN A 23 -0.15 -24.55 20.74
N LEU A 24 -1.20 -24.70 21.54
CA LEU A 24 -2.56 -24.30 21.19
C LEU A 24 -2.67 -22.78 20.98
N VAL A 25 -2.11 -21.99 21.90
CA VAL A 25 -2.10 -20.51 21.80
C VAL A 25 -1.28 -20.03 20.60
N PHE A 26 -0.15 -20.69 20.31
CA PHE A 26 0.71 -20.38 19.16
C PHE A 26 -0.03 -20.58 17.83
N HIS A 27 -0.77 -21.67 17.67
CA HIS A 27 -1.56 -21.93 16.47
C HIS A 27 -2.71 -20.93 16.26
N CYS A 28 -3.37 -20.50 17.34
CA CYS A 28 -4.39 -19.45 17.27
C CYS A 28 -3.80 -18.06 16.91
N LYS A 29 -2.60 -17.72 17.41
CA LYS A 29 -1.92 -16.48 17.00
C LYS A 29 -1.50 -16.51 15.53
N LEU A 30 -0.99 -17.64 15.06
CA LEU A 30 -0.60 -17.84 13.65
C LEU A 30 -1.78 -17.67 12.69
N SER A 31 -2.97 -18.18 13.02
CA SER A 31 -4.15 -18.04 12.16
C SER A 31 -4.64 -16.59 12.07
N ALA A 32 -4.61 -15.85 13.18
CA ALA A 32 -4.95 -14.42 13.22
C ALA A 32 -3.96 -13.56 12.41
N ILE A 33 -2.66 -13.87 12.48
CA ILE A 33 -1.62 -13.20 11.69
C ILE A 33 -1.80 -13.51 10.19
N LYS A 34 -1.98 -14.78 9.82
CA LYS A 34 -2.23 -15.19 8.42
C LYS A 34 -3.47 -14.50 7.85
N LYS A 35 -4.56 -14.42 8.60
CA LYS A 35 -5.81 -13.76 8.17
C LYS A 35 -5.62 -12.24 7.99
N LYS A 36 -4.86 -11.57 8.87
CA LYS A 36 -4.49 -10.15 8.71
C LYS A 36 -3.60 -9.93 7.49
N SER A 37 -2.59 -10.76 7.26
CA SER A 37 -1.68 -10.64 6.11
C SER A 37 -2.40 -10.86 4.77
N VAL A 38 -3.34 -11.79 4.68
CA VAL A 38 -4.14 -12.02 3.46
C VAL A 38 -5.13 -10.88 3.19
N CYS A 39 -5.70 -10.25 4.23
CA CYS A 39 -6.60 -9.11 4.05
C CYS A 39 -5.83 -7.85 3.61
N HIS A 40 -4.64 -7.62 4.17
CA HIS A 40 -3.79 -6.50 3.81
C HIS A 40 -3.19 -6.65 2.40
N SER A 41 -2.76 -7.86 2.02
CA SER A 41 -2.26 -8.09 0.67
C SER A 41 -3.34 -7.87 -0.37
N ARG A 42 -4.58 -8.32 -0.12
CA ARG A 42 -5.69 -8.15 -1.07
C ARG A 42 -6.09 -6.69 -1.27
N SER A 43 -6.10 -5.86 -0.22
CA SER A 43 -6.39 -4.43 -0.36
C SER A 43 -5.27 -3.67 -1.07
N SER A 44 -4.00 -4.00 -0.79
CA SER A 44 -2.85 -3.38 -1.46
C SER A 44 -2.77 -3.79 -2.93
N ILE A 45 -3.01 -5.07 -3.24
CA ILE A 45 -3.06 -5.58 -4.61
C ILE A 45 -4.24 -4.96 -5.36
N LEU A 46 -5.43 -4.84 -4.75
CA LEU A 46 -6.56 -4.15 -5.39
C LEU A 46 -6.25 -2.68 -5.62
N GLY A 47 -5.57 -1.98 -4.70
CA GLY A 47 -5.12 -0.61 -4.89
C GLY A 47 -4.22 -0.48 -6.12
N GLU A 48 -3.16 -1.28 -6.18
CA GLU A 48 -2.19 -1.28 -7.28
C GLU A 48 -2.83 -1.66 -8.63
N VAL A 49 -3.76 -2.63 -8.64
CA VAL A 49 -4.51 -3.01 -9.84
C VAL A 49 -5.48 -1.91 -10.25
N THR A 50 -6.16 -1.28 -9.29
CA THR A 50 -7.09 -0.17 -9.57
C THR A 50 -6.33 1.02 -10.14
N GLU A 51 -5.18 1.38 -9.57
CA GLU A 51 -4.28 2.41 -10.10
C GLU A 51 -3.98 2.16 -11.58
N LYS A 52 -3.64 0.92 -11.97
CA LYS A 52 -3.30 0.55 -13.35
C LYS A 52 -4.51 0.40 -14.28
N VAL A 53 -5.70 0.09 -13.76
CA VAL A 53 -6.92 -0.18 -14.55
C VAL A 53 -7.80 1.05 -14.71
N VAL A 54 -7.77 2.02 -13.79
CA VAL A 54 -8.59 3.23 -13.84
C VAL A 54 -8.47 4.01 -15.16
N PRO A 55 -7.27 4.19 -15.75
CA PRO A 55 -7.14 4.81 -17.07
C PRO A 55 -7.89 4.11 -18.20
N LEU A 56 -8.24 2.84 -18.04
CA LEU A 56 -8.96 2.02 -19.04
C LEU A 56 -10.48 2.13 -18.92
N LEU A 57 -11.01 2.84 -17.92
CA LEU A 57 -12.45 2.94 -17.68
C LEU A 57 -13.12 3.92 -18.66
N PRO A 58 -14.36 3.65 -19.11
CA PRO A 58 -15.06 4.50 -20.08
C PRO A 58 -15.27 5.95 -19.65
N GLU A 59 -15.32 6.20 -18.34
CA GLU A 59 -15.57 7.53 -17.74
C GLU A 59 -14.28 8.28 -17.37
N PHE A 60 -13.09 7.74 -17.72
CA PHE A 60 -11.84 8.39 -17.39
C PHE A 60 -11.66 9.67 -18.23
N PRO A 61 -11.44 10.86 -17.60
CA PRO A 61 -11.57 12.15 -18.28
C PRO A 61 -10.40 12.50 -19.21
N TYR A 62 -9.30 11.74 -19.17
CA TYR A 62 -8.07 12.06 -19.88
C TYR A 62 -7.66 10.97 -20.89
N HIS A 63 -6.92 11.37 -21.93
CA HIS A 63 -6.45 10.43 -22.94
C HIS A 63 -5.27 9.60 -22.41
N MET A 64 -5.30 8.27 -22.59
CA MET A 64 -4.30 7.36 -22.00
C MET A 64 -2.85 7.67 -22.43
N LYS A 65 -2.64 8.16 -23.66
CA LYS A 65 -1.30 8.55 -24.16
C LYS A 65 -0.70 9.77 -23.48
N ASP A 66 -1.53 10.54 -22.77
CA ASP A 66 -1.11 11.76 -22.08
C ASP A 66 -0.75 11.50 -20.60
N LEU A 67 -0.81 10.24 -20.15
CA LEU A 67 -0.54 9.82 -18.76
C LEU A 67 0.91 9.35 -18.59
N VAL A 68 1.55 9.80 -17.50
CA VAL A 68 2.82 9.25 -17.01
C VAL A 68 2.63 8.77 -15.58
N PHE A 69 2.86 7.48 -15.34
CA PHE A 69 2.81 6.87 -14.01
C PHE A 69 4.06 7.23 -13.19
N VAL A 70 3.89 7.61 -11.92
CA VAL A 70 4.98 8.03 -11.02
C VAL A 70 5.04 7.16 -9.75
N GLY A 71 3.92 6.96 -9.06
CA GLY A 71 3.75 5.96 -7.99
C GLY A 71 4.21 6.33 -6.57
N LYS A 72 4.67 7.58 -6.31
CA LYS A 72 4.96 8.07 -4.93
C LYS A 72 4.41 9.47 -4.70
N GLY A 73 3.31 9.56 -3.96
CA GLY A 73 2.64 10.80 -3.55
C GLY A 73 1.77 11.44 -4.63
N ILE A 74 1.91 11.00 -5.88
CA ILE A 74 1.06 11.28 -7.04
C ILE A 74 1.10 10.03 -7.92
N ASP A 75 -0.04 9.48 -8.29
CA ASP A 75 -0.11 8.31 -9.18
C ASP A 75 0.24 8.65 -10.63
N TYR A 76 -0.32 9.75 -11.15
CA TYR A 76 -0.22 10.13 -12.56
C TYR A 76 0.11 11.61 -12.76
N ILE A 77 0.87 11.90 -13.82
CA ILE A 77 0.93 13.24 -14.43
C ILE A 77 0.20 13.17 -15.77
N VAL A 78 -0.76 14.06 -15.97
CA VAL A 78 -1.54 14.19 -17.21
C VAL A 78 -1.05 15.41 -17.98
N PHE A 79 -0.65 15.22 -19.23
CA PHE A 79 -0.32 16.29 -20.17
C PHE A 79 -1.52 16.57 -21.09
N ASP A 80 -2.57 17.18 -20.57
CA ASP A 80 -3.86 17.26 -21.27
C ASP A 80 -3.76 17.98 -22.63
N GLY A 81 -4.05 17.24 -23.70
CA GLY A 81 -4.01 17.73 -25.07
C GLY A 81 -2.66 17.60 -25.77
N LEU A 82 -1.64 17.07 -25.10
CA LEU A 82 -0.31 16.82 -25.69
C LEU A 82 -0.41 15.87 -26.89
N SER A 83 -1.14 14.76 -26.78
CA SER A 83 -1.40 13.82 -27.87
C SER A 83 -2.09 14.42 -29.09
N ARG A 84 -2.75 15.56 -28.92
CA ARG A 84 -3.44 16.31 -29.99
C ARG A 84 -2.64 17.51 -30.49
N GLY A 85 -1.39 17.67 -30.05
CA GLY A 85 -0.49 18.75 -30.45
C GLY A 85 -0.78 20.10 -29.79
N LYS A 86 -1.66 20.16 -28.77
CA LYS A 86 -1.97 21.39 -28.04
C LYS A 86 -2.14 21.10 -26.55
N LEU A 87 -1.03 21.21 -25.82
CA LEU A 87 -1.01 21.10 -24.36
C LEU A 87 -1.80 22.25 -23.73
N ARG A 88 -2.82 21.92 -22.94
CA ARG A 88 -3.67 22.90 -22.23
C ARG A 88 -3.23 23.08 -20.80
N GLU A 89 -2.98 21.98 -20.10
CA GLU A 89 -2.59 21.96 -18.70
C GLU A 89 -1.78 20.71 -18.37
N ILE A 90 -1.09 20.76 -17.22
CA ILE A 90 -0.42 19.61 -16.63
C ILE A 90 -1.11 19.32 -15.30
N VAL A 91 -1.72 18.14 -15.17
CA VAL A 91 -2.48 17.74 -13.99
C VAL A 91 -1.71 16.70 -13.21
N PHE A 92 -1.49 16.94 -11.92
CA PHE A 92 -1.00 15.94 -10.99
C PHE A 92 -2.20 15.22 -10.38
N LEU A 93 -2.38 13.95 -10.74
CA LEU A 93 -3.56 13.15 -10.45
C LEU A 93 -3.21 12.03 -9.46
N GLU A 94 -3.89 12.04 -8.32
CA GLU A 94 -3.89 10.97 -7.33
C GLU A 94 -5.22 10.21 -7.43
N VAL A 95 -5.15 8.89 -7.58
CA VAL A 95 -6.31 8.00 -7.72
C VAL A 95 -6.58 7.32 -6.38
N LYS A 96 -7.68 7.70 -5.76
CA LYS A 96 -8.13 7.13 -4.49
C LYS A 96 -9.27 6.14 -4.70
N SER A 97 -9.26 5.03 -3.95
CA SER A 97 -10.37 4.07 -3.95
C SER A 97 -11.25 4.25 -2.71
N ASN A 98 -12.57 4.23 -2.89
CA ASN A 98 -13.55 4.41 -1.81
C ASN A 98 -13.36 5.75 -1.04
N SER A 99 -13.44 5.72 0.29
CA SER A 99 -13.35 6.86 1.20
C SER A 99 -11.92 7.19 1.65
N SER A 100 -10.90 6.81 0.88
CA SER A 100 -9.50 7.08 1.25
C SER A 100 -9.18 8.57 1.14
N GLN A 101 -8.66 9.15 2.23
CA GLN A 101 -8.25 10.56 2.28
C GLN A 101 -6.81 10.75 1.79
N LEU A 102 -6.44 12.00 1.52
CA LEU A 102 -5.06 12.36 1.21
C LEU A 102 -4.17 12.10 2.42
N ASN A 103 -2.99 11.50 2.20
CA ASN A 103 -1.97 11.41 3.23
C ASN A 103 -1.21 12.74 3.37
N ARG A 104 -0.34 12.84 4.39
CA ARG A 104 0.42 14.06 4.68
C ARG A 104 1.28 14.53 3.50
N ASN A 105 1.91 13.61 2.77
CA ASN A 105 2.78 13.97 1.64
C ASN A 105 1.95 14.47 0.46
N GLU A 106 0.84 13.81 0.14
CA GLU A 106 -0.11 14.22 -0.90
C GLU A 106 -0.69 15.60 -0.61
N GLN A 107 -1.02 15.87 0.66
CA GLN A 107 -1.52 17.16 1.10
C GLN A 107 -0.47 18.28 0.90
N MET A 108 0.79 18.04 1.28
CA MET A 108 1.89 18.99 1.04
C MET A 108 2.11 19.25 -0.45
N ILE A 109 1.99 18.22 -1.29
CA ILE A 109 2.09 18.36 -2.74
C ILE A 109 0.95 19.23 -3.27
N LYS A 110 -0.30 18.94 -2.87
CA LYS A 110 -1.47 19.74 -3.25
C LYS A 110 -1.32 21.22 -2.87
N GLU A 111 -0.80 21.50 -1.68
CA GLU A 111 -0.53 22.87 -1.21
C GLU A 111 0.55 23.56 -2.05
N CYS A 112 1.65 22.86 -2.36
CA CYS A 112 2.72 23.37 -3.23
C CYS A 112 2.21 23.71 -4.64
N LEU A 113 1.38 22.84 -5.22
CA LEU A 113 0.72 23.07 -6.51
C LEU A 113 -0.26 24.25 -6.45
N GLY A 114 -1.06 24.35 -5.38
CA GLY A 114 -2.00 25.46 -5.18
C GLY A 114 -1.31 26.82 -5.01
N ALA A 115 -0.10 26.82 -4.45
CA ALA A 115 0.77 28.00 -4.39
C ALA A 115 1.52 28.29 -5.70
N LEU A 116 1.21 27.58 -6.80
CA LEU A 116 1.86 27.68 -8.12
C LEU A 116 3.39 27.51 -8.07
N SER A 117 3.90 26.78 -7.08
CA SER A 117 5.34 26.55 -6.88
C SER A 117 5.85 25.42 -7.78
N VAL A 118 5.61 25.54 -9.10
CA VAL A 118 5.95 24.53 -10.12
C VAL A 118 6.98 25.13 -11.08
N ARG A 119 8.06 24.40 -11.35
CA ARG A 119 9.16 24.85 -12.24
C ARG A 119 9.42 23.83 -13.35
N TYR A 120 9.63 24.32 -14.57
CA TYR A 120 10.18 23.55 -15.67
C TYR A 120 11.69 23.80 -15.76
N GLU A 121 12.49 22.74 -15.76
CA GLU A 121 13.95 22.83 -15.76
C GLU A 121 14.55 21.76 -16.67
N VAL A 122 15.53 22.15 -17.49
CA VAL A 122 16.23 21.24 -18.40
C VAL A 122 17.68 21.15 -17.96
N VAL A 123 18.06 19.99 -17.42
CA VAL A 123 19.45 19.68 -17.10
C VAL A 123 20.05 18.90 -18.26
N ARG A 124 21.15 19.41 -18.82
CA ARG A 124 21.91 18.71 -19.87
C ARG A 124 23.13 18.07 -19.21
N VAL A 125 23.27 16.76 -19.40
CA VAL A 125 24.44 16.01 -18.97
C VAL A 125 25.28 15.71 -20.21
N ASN A 126 26.53 16.18 -20.22
CA ASN A 126 27.49 15.82 -21.25
C ASN A 126 28.21 14.54 -20.79
N TYR A 127 28.17 13.51 -21.62
CA TYR A 127 29.03 12.33 -21.49
C TYR A 127 30.32 12.53 -22.29
#